data_AF-A0A928VY12-F1
#
_entry.id   AF-A0A928VY12-F1
#
_cell.length_a   1.000
_cell.length_b   1.000
_cell.length_c   1.000
_cell.angle_alpha   90.00
_cell.angle_beta   90.00
_cell.angle_gamma   90.00
#
_symmetry.space_group_name_H-M   'P 1'
#
loop_
_entity.id
_entity.type
_entity.pdbx_description
1 polymer ?
#
loop_
_entity_poly.entity_id
_entity_poly.type
_entity_poly.pdbx_seq_one_letter_code
_entity_poly.pdbx_strand_id
1 'polypeptide(L)'
;MLLGSFGTFFQVWLLSILVGEDLWLYITIQITRFADWGFQKLGLLAQPGLHLIQTLAVFAVLLNNAVYLFVVHLVALLLLNRLGNPIPPPPKWVQVLLDYEED
;
A
#
# COMPACT_ATOMS: atom_id res chain seq x y z
N MET A 1 -12.21 7.54 6.48
CA MET A 1 -11.14 7.90 5.52
C MET A 1 -10.16 8.92 6.10
N LEU A 2 -10.59 10.09 6.60
CA LEU A 2 -9.66 11.11 7.16
C LEU A 2 -8.89 10.68 8.42
N LEU A 3 -9.52 9.95 9.36
CA LEU A 3 -8.81 9.42 10.54
C LEU A 3 -7.74 8.36 10.16
N GLY A 4 -8.01 7.56 9.12
CA GLY A 4 -7.07 6.54 8.65
C GLY A 4 -5.83 7.13 7.97
N SER A 5 -6.00 8.23 7.23
CA SER A 5 -4.89 8.96 6.61
C SER A 5 -4.02 9.70 7.64
N PHE A 6 -4.62 10.24 8.72
CA PHE A 6 -3.84 10.86 9.79
C PHE A 6 -3.10 9.81 10.63
N GLY A 7 -3.74 8.67 10.88
CA GLY A 7 -3.13 7.54 11.59
C GLY A 7 -1.91 6.96 10.86
N THR A 8 -1.91 6.96 9.54
CA THR A 8 -0.78 6.45 8.73
C THR A 8 0.42 7.39 8.76
N PHE A 9 0.21 8.72 8.72
CA PHE A 9 1.29 9.68 8.96
C PHE A 9 1.85 9.57 10.39
N PHE A 10 0.97 9.41 11.39
CA PHE A 10 1.40 9.21 12.78
C PHE A 10 2.19 7.91 12.96
N GLN A 11 1.76 6.82 12.33
CA GLN A 11 2.45 5.53 12.39
C GLN A 11 3.82 5.59 11.72
N VAL A 12 3.93 6.22 10.54
CA VAL A 12 5.23 6.41 9.86
C VAL A 12 6.16 7.24 10.72
N TRP A 13 5.66 8.33 11.32
CA TRP A 13 6.45 9.18 12.21
C TRP A 13 6.91 8.44 13.48
N LEU A 14 6.02 7.67 14.11
CA LEU A 14 6.34 6.88 15.31
C LEU A 14 7.35 5.79 15.00
N LEU A 15 7.21 5.10 13.86
CA LEU A 15 8.16 4.08 13.41
C LEU A 15 9.52 4.69 13.07
N SER A 16 9.57 5.88 12.48
CA SER A 16 10.84 6.59 12.25
C SER A 16 11.58 6.86 13.55
N ILE A 17 10.87 7.26 14.60
CA ILE A 17 11.46 7.47 15.94
C ILE A 17 11.96 6.14 16.52
N LEU A 18 11.18 5.08 16.40
CA LEU A 18 11.49 3.78 16.99
C LEU A 18 12.69 3.10 16.31
N VAL A 19 12.81 3.24 14.98
CA VAL A 19 13.92 2.72 14.18
C VAL A 19 15.15 3.64 14.27
N GLY A 20 14.95 4.91 14.62
CA GLY A 20 16.01 5.93 14.66
C GLY A 20 16.40 6.45 13.28
N GLU A 21 15.61 6.15 12.25
CA GLU A 21 15.85 6.53 10.87
C GLU A 21 14.62 7.23 10.27
N ASP A 22 14.83 8.16 9.35
CA ASP A 22 13.72 8.82 8.66
C ASP A 22 13.16 7.91 7.55
N LEU A 23 12.13 7.12 7.89
CA LEU A 23 11.45 6.22 6.97
C LEU A 23 10.81 6.97 5.79
N TRP A 24 10.41 8.22 5.98
CA TRP A 24 9.85 9.04 4.91
C TRP A 24 10.92 9.37 3.87
N LEU A 25 12.13 9.70 4.33
CA LEU A 25 13.28 9.90 3.46
C LEU A 25 13.63 8.61 2.69
N TYR A 26 13.64 7.46 3.37
CA TYR A 26 13.88 6.16 2.73
C TYR A 26 12.86 5.86 1.62
N ILE A 27 11.57 6.03 1.91
CA ILE A 27 10.48 5.84 0.93
C ILE A 27 10.69 6.78 -0.26
N THR A 28 11.01 8.05 -0.02
CA THR A 28 11.26 9.03 -1.08
C THR A 28 12.43 8.60 -1.95
N ILE A 29 13.56 8.19 -1.36
CA ILE A 29 14.74 7.71 -2.09
C ILE A 29 14.42 6.45 -2.91
N GLN A 30 13.65 5.52 -2.36
CA GLN A 30 13.26 4.28 -3.03
C GLN A 30 12.41 4.58 -4.27
N ILE A 31 11.50 5.54 -4.16
CA ILE A 31 10.58 5.93 -5.23
C ILE A 31 11.31 6.76 -6.28
N THR A 32 12.23 7.64 -5.89
CA THR A 32 13.15 8.31 -6.83
C THR A 32 13.94 7.28 -7.63
N ARG A 33 14.54 6.28 -6.99
CA ARG A 33 15.27 5.21 -7.70
C ARG A 33 14.38 4.41 -8.65
N PHE A 34 13.15 4.12 -8.24
CA PHE A 34 12.18 3.43 -9.10
C PHE A 34 11.76 4.28 -10.30
N ALA A 35 11.51 5.57 -10.09
CA ALA A 35 11.21 6.53 -11.14
C ALA A 35 12.40 6.69 -12.10
N ASP A 36 13.62 6.86 -11.59
CA ASP A 36 14.84 6.94 -12.38
C ASP A 36 15.03 5.70 -13.25
N TRP A 37 14.81 4.50 -12.70
CA TRP A 37 14.84 3.26 -13.48
C TRP A 37 13.81 3.26 -14.62
N GLY A 38 12.59 3.74 -14.34
CA GLY A 38 11.53 3.89 -15.36
C GLY A 38 11.90 4.90 -16.45
N PHE A 39 12.44 6.06 -16.06
CA PHE A 39 12.90 7.10 -16.99
C PHE A 39 14.06 6.63 -17.88
N GLN A 40 15.02 5.90 -17.30
CA GLN A 40 16.10 5.26 -18.06
C GLN A 40 15.56 4.26 -19.08
N LYS A 41 14.57 3.43 -18.70
CA LYS A 41 13.92 2.49 -19.63
C LYS A 41 13.16 3.17 -20.76
N LEU A 42 12.62 4.36 -20.51
CA LEU A 42 11.91 5.18 -21.50
C LEU A 42 12.85 6.05 -22.36
N GLY A 43 14.17 6.02 -22.11
CA GLY A 43 15.16 6.81 -22.86
C GLY A 43 15.13 8.31 -22.55
N LEU A 44 14.44 8.72 -21.49
CA LEU A 44 14.35 10.11 -21.07
C LEU A 44 15.53 10.45 -20.16
N LEU A 45 16.53 11.20 -20.67
CA LEU A 45 17.63 11.77 -19.87
C LEU A 45 17.20 12.97 -18.99
N ALA A 46 15.90 13.06 -18.67
CA ALA A 46 15.36 14.13 -17.83
C ALA A 46 15.33 13.65 -16.37
N GLN A 47 15.82 14.48 -15.44
CA GLN A 47 15.66 14.21 -14.01
C GLN A 47 14.17 14.25 -13.65
N PRO A 48 13.66 13.24 -12.91
CA PRO A 48 12.30 13.31 -12.38
C PRO A 48 12.20 14.49 -11.43
N GLY A 49 11.31 15.43 -11.76
CA GLY A 49 11.11 16.63 -10.94
C GLY A 49 10.63 16.29 -9.53
N LEU A 50 11.06 17.09 -8.54
CA LEU A 50 10.73 16.89 -7.12
C LEU A 50 9.22 16.74 -6.87
N HIS A 51 8.40 17.52 -7.58
CA HIS A 51 6.94 17.43 -7.49
C HIS A 51 6.40 16.07 -7.93
N LEU A 52 6.93 15.49 -9.01
CA LEU A 52 6.52 14.18 -9.53
C LEU A 52 6.86 13.08 -8.51
N ILE A 53 8.07 13.12 -7.94
CA ILE A 53 8.53 12.17 -6.94
C ILE A 53 7.67 12.26 -5.69
N GLN A 54 7.35 13.46 -5.20
CA GLN A 54 6.49 13.62 -4.03
C GLN A 54 5.08 13.08 -4.28
N THR A 55 4.48 13.35 -5.45
CA THR A 55 3.16 12.79 -5.79
C THR A 55 3.21 11.25 -5.85
N LEU A 56 4.26 10.70 -6.45
CA LEU A 56 4.45 9.25 -6.54
C LEU A 56 4.70 8.63 -5.16
N ALA A 57 5.39 9.36 -4.27
CA ALA A 57 5.61 8.95 -2.88
C ALA A 57 4.32 8.86 -2.09
N VAL A 58 3.49 9.90 -2.13
CA VAL A 58 2.17 9.88 -1.48
C VAL A 58 1.30 8.77 -2.07
N PHE A 59 1.31 8.62 -3.40
CA PHE A 59 0.56 7.55 -4.07
C PHE A 59 1.01 6.16 -3.63
N ALA A 60 2.32 5.91 -3.54
CA ALA A 60 2.86 4.62 -3.11
C ALA A 60 2.47 4.30 -1.66
N VAL A 61 2.47 5.29 -0.76
CA VAL A 61 2.01 5.12 0.63
C VAL A 61 0.52 4.81 0.68
N LEU A 62 -0.30 5.50 -0.11
CA LEU A 62 -1.74 5.21 -0.21
C LEU A 62 -2.00 3.80 -0.77
N LEU A 63 -1.28 3.43 -1.82
CA LEU A 63 -1.38 2.11 -2.43
C LEU A 63 -0.99 1.01 -1.43
N ASN A 64 0.10 1.20 -0.68
CA ASN A 64 0.54 0.25 0.34
C ASN A 64 -0.53 0.07 1.43
N ASN A 65 -1.12 1.16 1.91
CA ASN A 65 -2.20 1.09 2.90
C ASN A 65 -3.47 0.43 2.35
N ALA A 66 -3.83 0.69 1.09
CA ALA A 66 -4.95 0.02 0.45
C ALA A 66 -4.71 -1.50 0.34
N VAL A 67 -3.52 -1.90 -0.09
CA VAL A 67 -3.12 -3.31 -0.17
C VAL A 67 -3.12 -3.95 1.23
N TYR A 68 -2.58 -3.28 2.23
CA TYR A 68 -2.57 -3.76 3.61
C TYR A 68 -4.00 -4.00 4.14
N LEU A 69 -4.88 -3.00 4.03
CA LEU A 69 -6.28 -3.13 4.46
C LEU A 69 -7.01 -4.25 3.71
N PHE A 70 -6.74 -4.40 2.41
CA PHE A 70 -7.29 -5.47 1.59
C PHE A 70 -6.82 -6.85 2.06
N VAL A 71 -5.52 -7.03 2.31
CA VAL A 71 -4.96 -8.28 2.81
C VAL A 71 -5.52 -8.62 4.20
N VAL A 72 -5.61 -7.65 5.10
CA VAL A 72 -6.19 -7.88 6.44
C VAL A 72 -7.65 -8.30 6.34
N HIS A 73 -8.44 -7.66 5.46
CA HIS A 73 -9.83 -8.07 5.23
C HIS A 73 -9.93 -9.49 4.64
N LEU A 74 -9.05 -9.84 3.69
CA LEU A 74 -8.98 -11.18 3.14
C LEU A 74 -8.67 -12.24 4.21
N VAL A 75 -7.66 -11.98 5.03
CA VAL A 75 -7.27 -12.88 6.12
C VAL A 75 -8.40 -13.02 7.14
N ALA A 76 -9.04 -11.91 7.52
CA ALA A 76 -10.19 -11.93 8.42
C ALA A 76 -11.35 -12.74 7.84
N LEU A 77 -11.64 -12.61 6.55
CA LEU A 77 -12.69 -13.37 5.85
C LEU A 77 -12.39 -14.88 5.86
N LEU A 78 -11.16 -15.27 5.54
CA LEU A 78 -10.74 -16.67 5.57
C LEU A 78 -10.78 -17.27 6.98
N LEU A 79 -10.33 -16.52 7.99
CA LEU A 79 -10.34 -16.96 9.38
C LEU A 79 -11.76 -17.05 9.95
N LEU A 80 -12.64 -16.08 9.67
CA LEU A 80 -14.02 -16.13 10.17
C LEU A 80 -14.86 -17.21 9.48
N ASN A 81 -14.62 -17.46 8.19
CA ASN A 81 -15.20 -18.60 7.49
C ASN A 81 -14.79 -19.93 8.14
N ARG A 82 -13.53 -20.06 8.56
CA ARG A 82 -13.05 -21.24 9.31
C ARG A 82 -13.66 -21.38 10.71
N LEU A 83 -14.09 -20.27 11.32
CA LEU A 83 -14.73 -20.22 12.65
C LEU A 83 -16.26 -20.37 12.61
N GLY A 84 -16.86 -20.55 11.43
CA GLY A 84 -18.29 -20.83 11.27
C GLY A 84 -19.21 -19.61 11.44
N ASN A 85 -18.68 -18.38 11.39
CA ASN A 85 -19.49 -17.16 11.42
C ASN A 85 -19.30 -16.37 10.10
N PRO A 86 -20.12 -16.66 9.07
CA PRO A 86 -19.95 -16.05 7.75
C PRO A 86 -20.32 -14.56 7.78
N ILE A 87 -19.35 -13.70 7.46
CA ILE A 87 -19.55 -12.28 7.17
C ILE A 87 -20.12 -12.15 5.74
N PRO A 88 -20.91 -11.10 5.42
CA PRO A 88 -21.36 -10.80 4.06
C PRO A 88 -20.29 -11.01 2.97
N PRO A 89 -20.69 -11.58 1.82
CA PRO A 89 -19.77 -12.08 0.80
C PRO A 89 -18.91 -10.95 0.18
N PRO A 90 -17.65 -11.24 -0.17
CA PRO A 90 -16.75 -10.25 -0.74
C PRO A 90 -17.13 -9.93 -2.20
N PRO A 91 -16.61 -8.84 -2.79
CA PRO A 91 -16.88 -8.47 -4.18
C PRO A 91 -16.52 -9.59 -5.17
N LYS A 92 -17.27 -9.73 -6.29
CA LYS A 92 -17.11 -10.82 -7.27
C LYS A 92 -15.68 -11.07 -7.75
N TRP A 93 -14.88 -10.02 -7.96
CA TRP A 93 -13.49 -10.15 -8.42
C TRP A 93 -12.56 -10.79 -7.38
N VAL A 94 -12.91 -10.71 -6.09
CA VAL A 94 -12.18 -11.35 -4.99
C VAL A 94 -12.55 -12.83 -4.87
N GLN A 95 -13.81 -13.17 -5.12
CA GLN A 95 -14.30 -14.56 -5.09
C GLN A 95 -13.62 -15.44 -6.14
N VAL A 96 -13.43 -14.91 -7.36
CA VAL A 96 -12.70 -15.59 -8.46
C VAL A 96 -11.24 -15.85 -8.09
N LEU A 97 -10.64 -14.99 -7.27
CA LEU A 97 -9.23 -15.10 -6.87
C LEU A 97 -9.03 -16.11 -5.73
N LEU A 98 -10.09 -16.34 -4.94
CA LEU A 98 -10.12 -17.27 -3.82
C LEU A 98 -10.66 -18.65 -4.19
N ASP A 99 -11.03 -18.87 -5.46
CA ASP A 99 -11.74 -20.08 -5.92
C ASP A 99 -12.89 -20.42 -4.96
N TYR A 100 -13.70 -19.40 -4.64
CA TYR A 100 -14.84 -19.54 -3.75
C TYR A 100 -15.92 -20.35 -4.48
N GLU A 101 -15.81 -21.68 -4.48
CA GLU A 101 -16.85 -22.60 -4.91
C GLU A 101 -18.04 -22.42 -3.94
N GLU A 102 -19.12 -21.84 -4.46
CA GLU A 102 -20.45 -21.95 -3.85
C GLU A 102 -20.85 -23.43 -3.91
N ASP A 103 -20.59 -24.17 -2.82
CA ASP A 103 -21.31 -25.40 -2.49
C ASP A 103 -22.76 -25.09 -2.06
#